data_AF-A0A2V8ASR9-F1
#
_entry.id   AF-A0A2V8ASR9-F1
#
_cell.length_a   1.000
_cell.length_b   1.000
_cell.length_c   1.000
_cell.angle_alpha   90.00
_cell.angle_beta   90.00
_cell.angle_gamma   90.00
#
_symmetry.space_group_name_H-M   'P 1'
#
loop_
_entity.id
_entity.type
_entity.pdbx_description
1 polymer ?
#
loop_
_entity_poly.entity_id
_entity_poly.type
_entity_poly.pdbx_seq_one_letter_code
_entity_poly.pdbx_strand_id
1 'polypeptide(L)'
;MIRAKGSFETTLPILVLSAYYVGSALNADWTMYDIDSMFVALNHAIPTLNGYSAWTPEGWRLGNPSDPDYESEVARWIERHDLRGVCELDIERRTMRPRP
;
A
#
# COMPACT_ATOMS: atom_id res chain seq x y z
N MET A 1 -0.85 -17.23 -17.25
CA MET A 1 -1.99 -16.78 -16.43
C MET A 1 -1.90 -17.50 -15.09
N ILE A 2 -1.23 -16.88 -14.11
CA ILE A 2 -1.08 -17.47 -12.76
C ILE A 2 -2.24 -16.94 -11.94
N ARG A 3 -3.11 -17.84 -11.47
CA ARG A 3 -4.30 -17.51 -10.68
C ARG A 3 -3.90 -17.55 -9.20
N ALA A 4 -3.60 -16.39 -8.61
CA ALA A 4 -3.44 -16.31 -7.16
C ALA A 4 -4.82 -16.40 -6.50
N LYS A 5 -5.13 -17.57 -5.93
CA LYS A 5 -6.24 -17.73 -4.98
C LYS A 5 -5.75 -17.23 -3.62
N GLY A 6 -6.27 -16.08 -3.19
CA GLY A 6 -6.10 -15.57 -1.82
C GLY A 6 -7.03 -14.37 -1.64
N SER A 7 -8.09 -14.54 -0.88
CA SER A 7 -8.93 -13.43 -0.42
C SER A 7 -8.17 -12.72 0.71
N PHE A 8 -7.92 -11.42 0.57
CA PHE A 8 -7.48 -10.60 1.70
C PHE A 8 -8.65 -10.46 2.67
N GLU A 9 -8.43 -10.78 3.96
CA GLU A 9 -9.40 -10.49 5.00
C GLU A 9 -9.29 -9.00 5.36
N THR A 10 -10.29 -8.22 4.96
CA THR A 10 -10.44 -6.81 5.32
C THR A 10 -11.51 -6.67 6.39
N THR A 11 -11.24 -5.85 7.42
CA THR A 11 -12.26 -5.50 8.43
C THR A 11 -13.24 -4.44 7.91
N LEU A 12 -12.93 -3.77 6.79
CA LEU A 12 -13.84 -2.88 6.08
C LEU A 12 -14.49 -3.60 4.89
N PRO A 13 -15.78 -3.35 4.60
CA PRO A 13 -16.35 -3.80 3.33
C PRO A 13 -15.58 -3.17 2.16
N ILE A 14 -15.27 -3.96 1.13
CA ILE A 14 -14.49 -3.56 -0.08
C ILE A 14 -15.01 -2.26 -0.71
N LEU A 15 -16.31 -1.95 -0.54
CA LEU A 15 -16.98 -0.73 -1.01
C LEU A 15 -16.50 0.58 -0.35
N VAL A 16 -15.72 0.53 0.74
CA VAL A 16 -15.20 1.71 1.47
C VAL A 16 -13.68 1.88 1.28
N LEU A 17 -13.02 0.91 0.65
CA LEU A 17 -11.58 0.91 0.46
C LEU A 17 -11.20 1.75 -0.76
N SER A 18 -10.62 2.92 -0.52
CA SER A 18 -10.20 3.81 -1.62
C SER A 18 -8.74 3.62 -2.01
N ALA A 19 -7.88 3.18 -1.08
CA ALA A 19 -6.50 2.82 -1.37
C ALA A 19 -5.87 1.96 -0.25
N TYR A 20 -4.71 1.35 -0.50
CA TYR A 20 -3.85 0.81 0.56
C TYR A 20 -2.36 1.17 0.36
N TYR A 21 -1.55 0.96 1.40
CA TYR A 21 -0.09 1.06 1.35
C TYR A 21 0.57 -0.10 2.12
N VAL A 22 1.79 -0.49 1.78
CA VAL A 22 2.54 -1.57 2.47
C VAL A 22 3.13 -1.02 3.76
N GLY A 23 2.83 -1.66 4.90
CA GLY A 23 3.22 -1.16 6.24
C GLY A 23 4.60 -1.57 6.75
N SER A 24 5.19 -2.65 6.23
CA SER A 24 6.58 -3.01 6.54
C SER A 24 7.19 -3.96 5.50
N ALA A 25 8.51 -3.92 5.41
CA ALA A 25 9.33 -4.78 4.58
C ALA A 25 10.37 -5.50 5.44
N LEU A 26 10.36 -6.84 5.47
CA LEU A 26 11.36 -7.64 6.18
C LEU A 26 12.66 -7.83 5.38
N ASN A 27 12.69 -7.50 4.07
CA ASN A 27 13.85 -7.67 3.20
C ASN A 27 14.26 -6.37 2.48
N ALA A 28 15.55 -6.28 2.14
CA ALA A 28 16.27 -5.06 1.75
C ALA A 28 15.91 -4.47 0.37
N ASP A 29 15.21 -5.21 -0.49
CA ASP A 29 14.79 -4.71 -1.81
C ASP A 29 13.42 -4.03 -1.72
N TRP A 30 13.39 -2.83 -1.13
CA TRP A 30 12.20 -1.99 -1.01
C TRP A 30 11.48 -1.74 -2.34
N THR A 31 12.22 -1.72 -3.47
CA THR A 31 11.65 -1.59 -4.82
C THR A 31 10.77 -2.77 -5.21
N MET A 32 11.02 -3.97 -4.69
CA MET A 32 10.17 -5.13 -4.93
C MET A 32 8.81 -4.98 -4.27
N TYR A 33 8.71 -4.29 -3.13
CA TYR A 33 7.42 -4.04 -2.47
C TYR A 33 6.53 -3.08 -3.27
N ASP A 34 7.11 -2.06 -3.88
CA ASP A 34 6.37 -1.17 -4.78
C ASP A 34 5.83 -1.93 -6.01
N ILE A 35 6.62 -2.85 -6.57
CA ILE A 35 6.20 -3.70 -7.70
C ILE A 35 5.14 -4.72 -7.27
N ASP A 36 5.34 -5.40 -6.15
CA ASP A 36 4.39 -6.36 -5.59
C ASP A 36 3.05 -5.68 -5.27
N SER A 37 3.11 -4.46 -4.72
CA SER A 37 1.92 -3.66 -4.49
C SER A 37 1.19 -3.35 -5.79
N MET A 38 1.88 -2.98 -6.87
CA MET A 38 1.21 -2.80 -8.17
C MET A 38 0.48 -4.07 -8.63
N PHE A 39 1.08 -5.25 -8.46
CA PHE A 39 0.43 -6.51 -8.84
C PHE A 39 -0.77 -6.85 -7.95
N VAL A 40 -0.69 -6.60 -6.65
CA VAL A 40 -1.84 -6.75 -5.74
C VAL A 40 -2.97 -5.79 -6.16
N ALA A 41 -2.66 -4.52 -6.42
CA ALA A 41 -3.63 -3.53 -6.86
C ALA A 41 -4.33 -3.94 -8.16
N LEU A 42 -3.57 -4.40 -9.15
CA LEU A 42 -4.10 -4.89 -10.43
C LEU A 42 -4.97 -6.13 -10.28
N ASN A 43 -4.56 -7.09 -9.44
CA ASN A 43 -5.29 -8.35 -9.29
C ASN A 43 -6.59 -8.19 -8.48
N HIS A 44 -6.64 -7.22 -7.56
CA HIS A 44 -7.78 -7.01 -6.67
C HIS A 44 -8.63 -5.78 -7.01
N ALA A 45 -8.21 -4.98 -8.00
CA ALA A 45 -8.83 -3.72 -8.39
C ALA A 45 -8.97 -2.73 -7.20
N ILE A 46 -7.93 -2.66 -6.36
CA ILE A 46 -7.85 -1.74 -5.23
C ILE A 46 -6.68 -0.79 -5.49
N PRO A 47 -6.86 0.54 -5.48
CA PRO A 47 -5.75 1.49 -5.66
C PRO A 47 -4.70 1.35 -4.56
N THR A 48 -3.46 1.76 -4.85
CA THR A 48 -2.36 1.72 -3.89
C THR A 48 -1.56 3.02 -3.87
N LEU A 49 -1.04 3.37 -2.69
CA LEU A 49 -0.06 4.43 -2.50
C LEU A 49 1.38 3.95 -2.70
N ASN A 50 1.61 2.69 -3.06
CA ASN A 50 2.94 2.16 -3.38
C ASN A 50 2.99 1.79 -4.85
N GLY A 51 4.08 2.09 -5.52
CA GLY A 51 4.19 1.82 -6.94
C GLY A 51 5.53 2.20 -7.53
N TYR A 52 6.02 1.33 -8.40
CA TYR A 52 7.29 1.52 -9.10
C TYR A 52 7.07 2.27 -10.40
N SER A 53 7.69 3.43 -10.53
CA SER A 53 7.63 4.25 -11.73
C SER A 53 8.91 5.07 -11.89
N ALA A 54 9.16 5.56 -13.10
CA ALA A 54 10.34 6.40 -13.37
C ALA A 54 10.21 7.83 -12.78
N TRP A 55 9.02 8.23 -12.34
CA TRP A 55 8.70 9.58 -11.88
C TRP A 55 7.79 9.51 -10.66
N THR A 56 8.18 10.15 -9.56
CA THR A 56 7.34 10.26 -8.37
C THR A 56 6.69 11.64 -8.27
N PRO A 57 5.52 11.75 -7.61
CA PRO A 57 4.91 13.06 -7.33
C PRO A 57 5.81 13.98 -6.50
N GLU A 58 5.58 15.29 -6.59
CA GLU A 58 6.26 16.25 -5.72
C GLU A 58 6.01 15.93 -4.24
N GLY A 59 7.08 15.88 -3.43
CA GLY A 59 6.99 15.57 -2.01
C GLY A 59 6.76 14.09 -1.67
N TRP A 60 6.83 13.19 -2.65
CA TRP A 60 6.66 11.75 -2.44
C TRP A 60 7.80 11.15 -1.61
N ARG A 61 7.47 10.63 -0.43
CA ARG A 61 8.41 10.01 0.52
C ARG A 61 7.96 8.60 0.96
N LEU A 62 7.22 7.93 0.07
CA LEU A 62 6.58 6.63 0.34
C LEU A 62 7.25 5.48 -0.43
N GLY A 63 8.50 5.65 -0.86
CA GLY A 63 9.20 4.63 -1.67
C GLY A 63 9.74 3.46 -0.83
N ASN A 64 10.09 3.70 0.43
CA ASN A 64 10.73 2.67 1.26
C ASN A 64 9.95 2.43 2.57
N PRO A 65 9.20 1.33 2.69
CA PRO A 65 8.50 0.95 3.92
C PRO A 65 9.41 0.70 5.13
N SER A 66 10.71 0.52 4.92
CA SER A 66 11.70 0.36 6.00
C SER A 66 12.27 1.69 6.50
N ASP A 67 11.94 2.83 5.88
CA ASP A 67 12.40 4.13 6.38
C ASP A 67 11.73 4.43 7.75
N PRO A 68 12.48 4.88 8.77
CA PRO A 68 11.92 5.14 10.09
C PRO A 68 10.75 6.14 10.09
N ASP A 69 10.76 7.07 9.13
CA ASP A 69 9.74 8.11 9.00
C ASP A 69 8.58 7.70 8.09
N TYR A 70 8.64 6.53 7.44
CA TYR A 70 7.71 6.11 6.39
C TYR A 70 6.25 6.21 6.84
N GLU A 71 5.92 5.64 8.00
CA GLU A 71 4.57 5.67 8.57
C GLU A 71 4.06 7.11 8.80
N SER A 72 4.96 8.02 9.21
CA SER A 72 4.62 9.43 9.42
C SER A 72 4.44 10.20 8.10
N GLU A 73 5.22 9.85 7.07
CA GLU A 73 5.11 10.42 5.74
C GLU A 73 3.86 9.89 5.00
N VAL A 74 3.48 8.63 5.22
CA VAL A 74 2.19 8.08 4.76
C VAL A 74 1.03 8.87 5.36
N ALA A 75 1.03 9.07 6.69
CA ALA A 75 -0.01 9.85 7.37
C ALA A 75 -0.11 11.28 6.80
N ARG A 76 1.04 11.93 6.57
CA ARG A 76 1.11 13.26 5.97
C ARG A 76 0.61 13.29 4.53
N TRP A 77 0.89 12.25 3.75
CA TRP A 77 0.42 12.13 2.38
C TRP A 77 -1.10 11.97 2.33
N ILE A 78 -1.66 11.11 3.20
CA ILE A 78 -3.10 10.92 3.37
C ILE A 78 -3.78 12.25 3.71
N GLU A 79 -3.26 12.97 4.71
CA GLU A 79 -3.80 14.26 5.14
C GLU A 79 -3.72 15.32 4.04
N ARG A 80 -2.55 15.49 3.42
CA ARG A 80 -2.31 16.49 2.35
C ARG A 80 -3.27 16.33 1.16
N HIS A 81 -3.66 15.09 0.86
CA HIS A 81 -4.47 14.76 -0.30
C HIS A 81 -5.94 14.42 0.05
N ASP A 82 -6.38 14.62 1.30
CA ASP A 82 -7.72 14.26 1.80
C ASP A 82 -8.13 12.83 1.40
N LEU A 83 -7.20 11.89 1.51
CA LEU A 83 -7.46 10.49 1.22
C LEU A 83 -8.26 9.88 2.37
N ARG A 84 -9.30 9.12 2.04
CA ARG A 84 -10.19 8.48 3.02
C ARG A 84 -10.30 7.00 2.75
N GLY A 85 -10.59 6.20 3.77
CA GLY A 85 -10.71 4.75 3.63
C GLY A 85 -9.42 4.12 3.12
N VAL A 86 -8.29 4.54 3.68
CA VAL A 86 -6.96 3.99 3.37
C VAL A 86 -6.64 2.85 4.33
N CYS A 87 -6.16 1.72 3.82
CA CYS A 87 -5.70 0.60 4.63
C CYS A 87 -4.17 0.45 4.59
N GLU A 88 -3.61 -0.07 5.67
CA GLU A 88 -2.27 -0.65 5.69
C GLU A 88 -2.37 -2.12 5.28
N LEU A 89 -1.53 -2.54 4.33
CA LEU A 89 -1.36 -3.91 3.88
C LEU A 89 -0.13 -4.52 4.58
N ASP A 90 -0.37 -5.62 5.30
CA ASP A 90 0.67 -6.58 5.65
C ASP A 90 0.73 -7.64 4.55
N ILE A 91 1.73 -7.53 3.67
CA ILE A 91 1.82 -8.38 2.47
C ILE A 91 2.18 -9.84 2.81
N GLU A 92 2.89 -10.06 3.92
CA GLU A 92 3.30 -11.39 4.35
C GLU A 92 2.13 -12.14 4.96
N ARG A 93 1.38 -11.49 5.85
CA ARG A 93 0.18 -12.04 6.47
C ARG A 93 -1.05 -11.98 5.58
N ARG A 94 -0.99 -11.18 4.51
CA ARG A 94 -2.09 -10.92 3.56
C ARG A 94 -3.33 -10.38 4.27
N THR A 95 -3.13 -9.41 5.14
CA THR A 95 -4.20 -8.73 5.89
C THR A 95 -4.20 -7.24 5.60
N MET A 96 -5.39 -6.62 5.64
CA MET A 96 -5.55 -5.17 5.53
C MET A 96 -6.11 -4.61 6.82
N ARG A 97 -5.49 -3.55 7.34
CA ARG A 97 -5.94 -2.83 8.53
C ARG A 97 -6.34 -1.40 8.18
N PRO A 98 -7.54 -0.94 8.53
CA PRO A 98 -7.93 0.45 8.31
C PRO A 98 -7.00 1.41 9.04
N ARG A 99 -6.61 2.51 8.37
CA ARG A 99 -6.01 3.67 9.03
C ARG A 99 -7.11 4.65 9.44
N PRO A 100 -7.04 5.19 10.67
CA PRO A 100 -7.97 6.20 11.14
C PRO A 100 -7.84 7.52 10.37
#